data_AF-A0AAD9DCM8-F1
#
_entry.id   AF-A0AAD9DCM8-F1
#
_cell.length_a   1.000
_cell.length_b   1.000
_cell.length_c   1.000
_cell.angle_alpha   90.00
_cell.angle_beta   90.00
_cell.angle_gamma   90.00
#
_symmetry.space_group_name_H-M   'P 1'
#
loop_
_entity.id
_entity.type
_entity.pdbx_description
1 polymer ?
#
loop_
_entity_poly.entity_id
_entity_poly.type
_entity_poly.pdbx_seq_one_letter_code
_entity_poly.pdbx_strand_id
1 'polypeptide(L)'
;MEEAESGTVNLKSKEGEIFPVDIEVARMSELVKGMLEDECVGDDEDTTEIPLPNVKAAVLKKVIEFCFHYKSEPMTEIEKPVQSTDVAEHVQKWYADFINVEKVLLFELILAANDMDIKPLVGLATLSISDMVKGKTPEETRKFFNIKDDCPPEEEYKRREES
;
A
#
# COMPACT_ATOMS: atom_id res chain seq x y z
N MET A 1 -29.92 -5.16 -13.35
CA MET A 1 -29.29 -6.46 -13.12
C MET A 1 -27.87 -6.24 -13.57
N GLU A 2 -27.00 -5.82 -12.66
CA GLU A 2 -25.59 -5.59 -12.99
C GLU A 2 -24.98 -6.95 -13.29
N GLU A 3 -24.50 -7.12 -14.51
CA GLU A 3 -23.72 -8.28 -14.92
C GLU A 3 -22.45 -8.25 -14.07
N ALA A 4 -22.36 -9.16 -13.09
CA ALA A 4 -21.10 -9.40 -12.41
C ALA A 4 -20.14 -9.95 -13.47
N GLU A 5 -19.27 -9.09 -13.99
CA GLU A 5 -18.21 -9.46 -14.90
C GLU A 5 -17.28 -10.44 -14.17
N SER A 6 -17.55 -11.73 -14.30
CA SER A 6 -16.77 -12.83 -13.73
C SER A 6 -15.51 -13.08 -14.54
N GLY A 7 -14.72 -12.04 -14.76
CA GLY A 7 -13.41 -12.14 -15.40
C GLY A 7 -12.29 -12.15 -14.36
N THR A 8 -11.19 -12.80 -14.71
CA THR A 8 -9.96 -12.82 -13.92
C THR A 8 -8.84 -12.16 -14.71
N VAL A 9 -8.01 -11.36 -14.02
CA VAL A 9 -6.80 -10.73 -14.54
C VAL A 9 -5.57 -11.40 -13.95
N ASN A 10 -4.51 -11.50 -14.75
CA ASN A 10 -3.26 -12.12 -14.34
C ASN A 10 -2.25 -11.04 -13.96
N LEU A 11 -1.95 -10.90 -12.67
CA LEU A 11 -0.94 -9.96 -12.19
C LEU A 11 0.42 -10.64 -12.15
N LYS A 12 1.39 -10.14 -12.91
CA LYS A 12 2.73 -10.71 -12.97
C LYS A 12 3.71 -9.92 -12.11
N SER A 13 4.23 -10.56 -11.07
CA SER A 13 5.24 -9.97 -10.20
C SER A 13 6.58 -9.73 -10.91
N LYS A 14 7.45 -8.96 -10.26
CA LYS A 14 8.85 -8.73 -10.64
C LYS A 14 9.63 -10.02 -10.87
N GLU A 15 9.31 -11.08 -10.13
CA GLU A 15 9.98 -12.38 -10.19
C GLU A 15 9.46 -13.24 -11.36
N GLY A 16 8.46 -12.76 -12.10
CA GLY A 16 7.81 -13.46 -13.19
C GLY A 16 6.69 -14.41 -12.75
N GLU A 17 6.39 -14.49 -11.45
CA GLU A 17 5.24 -15.24 -10.94
C GLU A 17 3.93 -14.52 -11.28
N ILE A 18 2.97 -15.30 -11.78
CA ILE A 18 1.65 -14.83 -12.22
C ILE A 18 0.61 -15.18 -11.16
N PHE A 19 -0.19 -14.20 -10.77
CA PHE A 19 -1.24 -14.32 -9.78
C PHE A 19 -2.59 -14.01 -10.43
N PRO A 20 -3.49 -15.00 -10.58
CA PRO A 20 -4.84 -14.77 -11.07
C PRO A 20 -5.68 -14.10 -9.97
N VAL A 21 -6.35 -13.00 -10.32
CA VAL A 21 -7.16 -12.19 -9.40
C VAL A 21 -8.46 -11.81 -10.11
N ASP A 22 -9.59 -11.83 -9.41
CA ASP A 22 -10.86 -11.35 -9.97
C ASP A 22 -10.76 -9.90 -10.43
N ILE A 23 -11.38 -9.57 -11.56
CA ILE A 23 -11.44 -8.20 -12.10
C ILE A 23 -11.99 -7.23 -11.05
N GLU A 24 -12.98 -7.63 -10.25
CA GLU A 24 -13.52 -6.78 -9.18
C GLU A 24 -12.49 -6.44 -8.11
N VAL A 25 -11.67 -7.43 -7.71
CA VAL A 25 -10.59 -7.24 -6.73
C VAL A 25 -9.46 -6.42 -7.36
N ALA A 26 -9.20 -6.61 -8.64
CA ALA A 26 -8.16 -5.90 -9.36
C ALA A 26 -8.55 -4.44 -9.68
N ARG A 27 -9.83 -4.15 -9.91
CA ARG A 27 -10.38 -2.79 -10.09
C ARG A 27 -10.22 -1.89 -8.86
N MET A 28 -9.88 -2.47 -7.70
CA MET A 28 -9.45 -1.71 -6.52
C MET A 28 -8.17 -0.90 -6.77
N SER A 29 -7.33 -1.36 -7.69
CA SER A 29 -6.15 -0.66 -8.17
C SER A 29 -6.57 0.28 -9.29
N GLU A 30 -6.37 1.59 -9.12
CA GLU A 30 -6.69 2.58 -10.17
C GLU A 30 -5.80 2.35 -11.40
N LEU A 31 -4.56 1.90 -11.20
CA LEU A 31 -3.66 1.47 -12.27
C LEU A 31 -4.26 0.33 -13.11
N VAL A 32 -4.66 -0.77 -12.45
CA VAL A 32 -5.24 -1.93 -13.16
C VAL A 32 -6.57 -1.56 -13.81
N LYS A 33 -7.38 -0.77 -13.13
CA LYS A 33 -8.64 -0.27 -13.68
C LYS A 33 -8.41 0.52 -14.98
N GLY A 34 -7.48 1.47 -14.99
CA GLY A 34 -7.11 2.22 -16.19
C GLY A 34 -6.58 1.32 -17.32
N MET A 35 -5.77 0.31 -16.98
CA MET A 35 -5.26 -0.68 -17.95
C MET A 35 -6.35 -1.59 -18.53
N LEU A 36 -7.44 -1.81 -17.80
CA LEU A 36 -8.60 -2.58 -18.26
C LEU A 36 -9.58 -1.74 -19.09
N GLU A 37 -9.70 -0.43 -18.79
CA GLU A 37 -10.57 0.51 -19.51
C GLU A 37 -9.95 1.02 -20.83
N ASP A 38 -8.62 1.12 -20.91
CA ASP A 38 -7.92 1.40 -22.16
C ASP A 38 -7.94 0.12 -23.00
N GLU A 39 -8.91 0.01 -23.93
CA GLU A 39 -9.20 -1.12 -24.83
C GLU A 39 -8.03 -1.54 -25.77
N CYS A 40 -6.80 -1.65 -25.25
CA CYS A 40 -5.63 -2.19 -25.94
C CYS A 40 -5.41 -3.69 -25.68
N VAL A 41 -6.40 -4.40 -25.12
CA VAL A 41 -6.45 -5.86 -25.10
C VAL A 41 -7.42 -6.28 -26.21
N GLY A 42 -6.91 -6.27 -27.44
CA GLY A 42 -7.65 -6.71 -28.60
C GLY A 42 -8.09 -8.16 -28.47
N ASP A 43 -9.32 -8.44 -28.92
CA ASP A 43 -9.82 -9.61 -29.65
C ASP A 43 -8.95 -10.88 -29.71
N ASP A 44 -8.34 -11.31 -28.60
CA ASP A 44 -7.66 -12.59 -28.46
C ASP A 44 -8.05 -13.13 -27.07
N GLU A 45 -8.66 -14.29 -27.08
CA GLU A 45 -9.50 -14.92 -26.05
C GLU A 45 -8.75 -15.34 -24.75
N ASP A 46 -7.56 -14.80 -24.46
CA ASP A 46 -6.68 -15.34 -23.42
C ASP A 46 -6.08 -14.26 -22.52
N THR A 47 -6.83 -13.94 -21.45
CA THR A 47 -6.35 -13.41 -20.16
C THR A 47 -5.46 -12.14 -20.18
N THR A 48 -6.01 -11.00 -19.76
CA THR A 48 -5.24 -9.78 -19.53
C THR A 48 -4.11 -10.00 -18.52
N GLU A 49 -2.84 -9.97 -18.97
CA GLU A 49 -1.64 -10.02 -18.12
C GLU A 49 -1.17 -8.59 -17.83
N ILE A 50 -1.08 -8.23 -16.54
CA ILE A 50 -0.56 -6.93 -16.08
C ILE A 50 0.80 -7.14 -15.41
N PRO A 51 1.91 -6.74 -16.06
CA PRO A 51 3.23 -6.83 -15.48
C PRO A 51 3.48 -5.74 -14.43
N LEU A 52 3.93 -6.16 -13.24
CA LEU A 52 4.29 -5.33 -12.10
C LEU A 52 5.79 -5.50 -11.80
N PRO A 53 6.69 -4.89 -12.60
CA PRO A 53 8.14 -5.07 -12.47
C PRO A 53 8.72 -4.53 -11.16
N ASN A 54 7.97 -3.69 -10.45
CA ASN A 54 8.39 -3.10 -9.17
C ASN A 54 7.89 -3.89 -7.95
N VAL A 55 6.98 -4.85 -8.12
CA VAL A 55 6.32 -5.55 -7.01
C VAL A 55 6.82 -6.99 -6.90
N LYS A 56 7.42 -7.36 -5.76
CA LYS A 56 7.83 -8.75 -5.49
C LYS A 56 6.63 -9.67 -5.30
N ALA A 57 6.79 -10.96 -5.56
CA ALA A 57 5.71 -11.94 -5.45
C ALA A 57 5.14 -12.03 -4.02
N ALA A 58 5.99 -11.99 -3.00
CA ALA A 58 5.56 -12.01 -1.60
C ALA A 58 4.70 -10.78 -1.21
N VAL A 59 5.06 -9.60 -1.73
CA VAL A 59 4.32 -8.35 -1.50
C VAL A 59 3.01 -8.37 -2.27
N LEU A 60 3.04 -8.79 -3.54
CA LEU A 60 1.85 -8.89 -4.38
C LEU A 60 0.81 -9.82 -3.75
N LYS A 61 1.23 -10.97 -3.21
CA LYS A 61 0.34 -11.89 -2.49
C LYS A 61 -0.36 -11.22 -1.31
N LYS A 62 0.35 -10.37 -0.56
CA LYS A 62 -0.23 -9.59 0.55
C LYS A 62 -1.20 -8.52 0.06
N VAL A 63 -0.87 -7.81 -1.03
CA VAL A 63 -1.78 -6.83 -1.65
C VAL A 63 -3.07 -7.51 -2.11
N ILE A 64 -2.98 -8.70 -2.73
CA ILE A 64 -4.15 -9.47 -3.17
C ILE A 64 -5.00 -9.89 -1.96
N GLU A 65 -4.38 -10.39 -0.89
CA GLU A 65 -5.06 -10.74 0.37
C GLU A 65 -5.82 -9.53 0.94
N PHE A 66 -5.21 -8.34 0.92
CA PHE A 66 -5.86 -7.09 1.31
C PHE A 66 -7.06 -6.77 0.42
N CYS A 67 -6.89 -6.75 -0.91
CA CYS A 67 -7.97 -6.39 -1.82
C CYS A 67 -9.14 -7.39 -1.74
N PHE A 68 -8.85 -8.68 -1.54
CA PHE A 68 -9.88 -9.71 -1.38
C PHE A 68 -10.69 -9.51 -0.08
N HIS A 69 -10.00 -9.22 1.02
CA HIS A 69 -10.68 -8.90 2.28
C HIS A 69 -11.48 -7.59 2.16
N TYR A 70 -10.89 -6.54 1.59
CA TYR A 70 -11.52 -5.25 1.40
C TYR A 70 -12.78 -5.31 0.54
N LYS A 71 -12.80 -6.17 -0.50
CA LYS A 71 -13.99 -6.44 -1.30
C LYS A 71 -15.15 -6.96 -0.44
N SER A 72 -14.84 -7.81 0.54
CA SER A 72 -15.85 -8.42 1.42
C SER A 72 -16.24 -7.50 2.59
N GLU A 73 -15.25 -6.87 3.21
CA GLU A 73 -15.41 -5.97 4.34
C GLU A 73 -14.53 -4.73 4.13
N PRO A 74 -15.06 -3.63 3.55
CA PRO A 74 -14.28 -2.44 3.27
C PRO A 74 -13.71 -1.84 4.57
N MET A 75 -12.48 -1.33 4.47
CA MET A 75 -11.85 -0.64 5.59
C MET A 75 -12.60 0.65 5.90
N THR A 76 -12.62 1.02 7.17
CA THR A 76 -13.09 2.35 7.60
C THR A 76 -12.19 3.42 7.00
N GLU A 77 -12.78 4.46 6.42
CA GLU A 77 -12.02 5.58 5.87
C GLU A 77 -11.32 6.32 7.01
N ILE A 78 -9.99 6.44 6.91
CA ILE A 78 -9.18 7.14 7.92
C ILE A 78 -9.47 8.64 7.76
N GLU A 79 -10.18 9.22 8.73
CA GLU A 79 -10.53 10.65 8.72
C GLU A 79 -9.25 11.51 8.71
N LYS A 80 -9.23 12.53 7.83
CA LYS A 80 -8.17 13.55 7.79
C LYS A 80 -8.76 14.88 8.28
N PRO A 81 -8.14 15.54 9.29
CA PRO A 81 -6.89 15.20 9.95
C PRO A 81 -7.01 14.00 10.90
N VAL A 82 -5.96 13.18 10.92
CA VAL A 82 -5.89 11.98 11.76
C VAL A 82 -5.89 12.41 13.23
N GLN A 83 -6.96 12.10 13.96
CA GLN A 83 -7.12 12.53 15.36
C GLN A 83 -6.20 11.78 16.34
N SER A 84 -5.89 10.52 16.02
CA SER A 84 -5.03 9.63 16.80
C SER A 84 -4.18 8.82 15.83
N THR A 85 -2.90 8.58 16.10
CA THR A 85 -2.11 7.73 15.20
C THR A 85 -2.39 6.24 15.37
N ASP A 86 -3.10 5.86 16.43
CA ASP A 86 -3.30 4.46 16.80
C ASP A 86 -4.11 3.74 15.73
N VAL A 87 -3.46 2.85 14.98
CA VAL A 87 -4.06 2.13 13.85
C VAL A 87 -5.35 1.41 14.28
N ALA A 88 -5.34 0.75 15.43
CA ALA A 88 -6.47 -0.01 15.94
C ALA A 88 -7.69 0.84 16.33
N GLU A 89 -7.54 2.17 16.47
CA GLU A 89 -8.67 3.07 16.71
C GLU A 89 -9.35 3.52 15.41
N HIS A 90 -8.63 3.49 14.29
CA HIS A 90 -9.13 3.96 12.97
C HIS A 90 -9.57 2.84 12.05
N VAL A 91 -9.00 1.64 12.19
CA VAL A 91 -9.29 0.52 11.30
C VAL A 91 -9.67 -0.74 12.06
N GLN A 92 -10.37 -1.65 11.39
CA GLN A 92 -10.72 -2.93 11.99
C GLN A 92 -9.48 -3.72 12.41
N LYS A 93 -9.66 -4.60 13.41
CA LYS A 93 -8.59 -5.45 13.95
C LYS A 93 -7.84 -6.25 12.89
N TRP A 94 -8.56 -6.71 11.85
CA TRP A 94 -7.95 -7.44 10.74
C TRP A 94 -6.89 -6.59 10.01
N TYR A 95 -7.21 -5.33 9.70
CA TYR A 95 -6.29 -4.39 9.04
C TYR A 95 -5.10 -4.03 9.92
N ALA A 96 -5.34 -3.85 11.22
CA ALA A 96 -4.28 -3.61 12.19
C ALA A 96 -3.29 -4.78 12.29
N ASP A 97 -3.79 -6.02 12.26
CA ASP A 97 -2.94 -7.24 12.27
C ASP A 97 -2.26 -7.45 10.90
N PHE A 98 -2.98 -7.18 9.81
CA PHE A 98 -2.47 -7.28 8.45
C PHE A 98 -1.28 -6.36 8.20
N ILE A 99 -1.34 -5.11 8.69
CA ILE A 99 -0.26 -4.13 8.53
C ILE A 99 0.87 -4.31 9.55
N ASN A 100 0.67 -5.14 10.59
CA ASN A 100 1.66 -5.46 11.60
C ASN A 100 2.70 -6.47 11.05
N VAL A 101 3.48 -6.02 10.08
CA VAL A 101 4.54 -6.79 9.43
C VAL A 101 5.92 -6.19 9.70
N GLU A 102 6.98 -6.88 9.30
CA GLU A 102 8.34 -6.37 9.38
C GLU A 102 8.50 -5.07 8.59
N LYS A 103 9.32 -4.13 9.10
CA LYS A 103 9.51 -2.79 8.51
C LYS A 103 9.87 -2.86 7.02
N VAL A 104 10.74 -3.78 6.64
CA VAL A 104 11.16 -3.99 5.25
C VAL A 104 9.93 -4.29 4.39
N LEU A 105 9.10 -5.25 4.82
CA LEU A 105 7.89 -5.61 4.10
C LEU A 105 6.87 -4.46 4.07
N LEU A 106 6.73 -3.70 5.16
CA LEU A 106 5.84 -2.54 5.22
C LEU A 106 6.22 -1.48 4.17
N PHE A 107 7.52 -1.14 4.05
CA PHE A 107 7.99 -0.20 3.02
C PHE A 107 7.74 -0.73 1.60
N GLU A 108 8.00 -2.02 1.36
CA GLU A 108 7.72 -2.62 0.05
C GLU A 108 6.23 -2.64 -0.28
N LEU A 109 5.38 -2.85 0.73
CA LEU A 109 3.92 -2.85 0.60
C LEU A 109 3.39 -1.44 0.31
N ILE A 110 3.98 -0.39 0.90
CA ILE A 110 3.69 1.00 0.56
C ILE A 110 4.06 1.32 -0.89
N LEU A 111 5.26 0.93 -1.31
CA LEU A 111 5.71 1.15 -2.68
C LEU A 111 4.80 0.42 -3.68
N ALA A 112 4.48 -0.84 -3.42
CA ALA A 112 3.56 -1.61 -4.25
C ALA A 112 2.15 -1.01 -4.29
N ALA A 113 1.62 -0.59 -3.13
CA ALA A 113 0.31 0.06 -3.04
C ALA A 113 0.29 1.39 -3.81
N ASN A 114 1.40 2.14 -3.82
CA ASN A 114 1.54 3.37 -4.58
C ASN A 114 1.67 3.11 -6.09
N ASP A 115 2.48 2.13 -6.52
CA ASP A 115 2.58 1.70 -7.93
C ASP A 115 1.21 1.25 -8.47
N MET A 116 0.43 0.54 -7.65
CA MET A 116 -0.90 0.06 -8.02
C MET A 116 -2.02 1.09 -7.73
N ASP A 117 -1.70 2.26 -7.19
CA ASP A 117 -2.65 3.30 -6.78
C ASP A 117 -3.83 2.78 -5.93
N ILE A 118 -3.51 2.04 -4.86
CA ILE A 118 -4.48 1.49 -3.90
C ILE A 118 -4.55 2.43 -2.69
N LYS A 119 -5.34 3.51 -2.82
CA LYS A 119 -5.55 4.56 -1.81
C LYS A 119 -5.77 4.05 -0.38
N PRO A 120 -6.67 3.07 -0.09
CA PRO A 120 -6.89 2.60 1.27
C PRO A 120 -5.67 1.89 1.87
N LEU A 121 -4.91 1.15 1.06
CA LEU A 121 -3.71 0.45 1.50
C LEU A 121 -2.57 1.42 1.82
N VAL A 122 -2.38 2.44 0.98
CA VAL A 122 -1.42 3.54 1.23
C VAL A 122 -1.78 4.27 2.52
N GLY A 123 -3.06 4.56 2.74
CA GLY A 123 -3.56 5.20 3.96
C GLY A 123 -3.25 4.38 5.22
N LEU A 124 -3.58 3.10 5.21
CA LEU A 124 -3.33 2.17 6.32
C LEU A 124 -1.84 2.09 6.66
N ALA A 125 -1.00 1.94 5.65
CA ALA A 125 0.44 1.82 5.84
C ALA A 125 1.08 3.14 6.32
N THR A 126 0.58 4.28 5.82
CA THR A 126 1.00 5.61 6.29
C THR A 126 0.63 5.84 7.75
N LEU A 127 -0.57 5.39 8.16
CA LEU A 127 -1.01 5.45 9.55
C LEU A 127 -0.11 4.59 10.44
N SER A 128 0.22 3.36 10.00
CA SER A 128 1.13 2.48 10.72
C SER A 128 2.53 3.08 10.90
N ILE A 129 3.08 3.73 9.86
CA ILE A 129 4.34 4.48 10.00
C ILE A 129 4.20 5.64 10.99
N SER A 130 3.10 6.39 10.92
CA SER A 130 2.84 7.52 11.81
C SER A 130 2.79 7.05 13.27
N ASP A 131 2.17 5.92 13.54
CA ASP A 131 2.15 5.27 14.85
C ASP A 131 3.55 4.81 15.29
N MET A 132 4.31 4.20 14.39
CA MET A 132 5.70 3.81 14.66
C MET A 132 6.62 5.00 14.94
N VAL A 133 6.36 6.17 14.37
CA VAL A 133 7.16 7.40 14.55
C VAL A 133 6.67 8.20 15.76
N LYS A 134 5.43 8.00 16.21
CA LYS A 134 4.89 8.62 17.42
C LYS A 134 5.76 8.28 18.62
N GLY A 135 6.16 9.32 19.35
CA GLY A 135 7.00 9.19 20.54
C GLY A 135 8.47 8.91 20.28
N LYS A 136 8.90 8.72 19.02
CA LYS A 136 10.32 8.65 18.68
C LYS A 136 10.91 10.05 18.58
N THR A 137 12.17 10.18 19.00
CA THR A 137 12.94 11.40 18.77
C THR A 137 13.24 11.59 17.27
N PRO A 138 13.56 12.81 16.83
CA PRO A 138 13.99 13.07 15.46
C PRO A 138 15.17 12.18 15.02
N GLU A 139 16.12 11.92 15.93
CA GLU A 139 17.28 11.07 15.68
C GLU A 139 16.89 9.59 15.49
N GLU A 140 15.99 9.07 16.30
CA GLU A 140 15.47 7.70 16.16
C GLU A 140 14.64 7.54 14.90
N THR A 141 13.92 8.58 14.50
CA THR A 141 13.18 8.63 13.25
C THR A 141 14.14 8.60 12.05
N ARG A 142 15.23 9.40 12.08
CA ARG A 142 16.27 9.37 11.04
C ARG A 142 16.91 7.98 10.92
N LYS A 143 17.23 7.34 12.05
CA LYS A 143 17.72 5.95 12.07
C LYS A 143 16.67 4.96 11.56
N PHE A 144 15.40 5.17 11.89
CA PHE A 144 14.29 4.33 11.44
C PHE A 144 14.13 4.35 9.91
N PHE A 145 14.27 5.52 9.28
CA PHE A 145 14.24 5.68 7.82
C PHE A 145 15.62 5.48 7.15
N ASN A 146 16.65 5.15 7.92
CA ASN A 146 18.03 5.01 7.43
C ASN A 146 18.50 6.24 6.61
N ILE A 147 18.04 7.44 7.00
CA ILE A 147 18.41 8.69 6.35
C ILE A 147 19.80 9.06 6.84
N LYS A 148 20.74 9.22 5.90
CA LYS A 148 22.09 9.68 6.20
C LYS A 148 21.98 11.11 6.75
N ASP A 149 22.59 11.36 7.90
CA ASP A 149 22.53 12.65 8.58
C ASP A 149 23.32 13.68 7.76
N ASP A 150 22.62 14.43 6.93
CA ASP A 150 23.17 15.51 6.10
C ASP A 150 23.02 16.88 6.78
N CYS A 151 22.64 16.93 8.06
CA CYS A 151 22.43 18.17 8.80
C CYS A 151 23.74 18.59 9.48
N PRO A 152 24.42 19.66 9.02
CA PRO A 152 25.59 20.16 9.71
C PRO A 152 25.22 20.64 11.12
N PRO A 153 26.09 20.43 12.13
CA PRO A 153 25.78 20.61 13.56
C PRO A 153 25.37 22.03 13.97
N GLU A 154 25.52 23.03 13.09
CA GLU A 154 25.23 24.43 13.38
C GLU A 154 23.73 24.78 13.30
N GLU A 155 22.91 24.03 12.55
CA GLU A 155 21.46 24.25 12.48
C GLU A 155 20.69 23.62 13.65
N GLU A 156 21.24 22.59 14.30
CA GLU A 156 20.62 21.93 15.45
C GLU A 156 20.63 22.83 16.70
N TYR A 157 21.65 23.70 16.85
CA TYR A 157 21.79 24.60 17.98
C TYR A 157 20.74 25.74 17.94
N LYS A 158 20.52 26.35 16.77
CA LYS A 158 19.55 27.45 16.60
C LYS A 158 18.11 27.02 16.89
N ARG A 159 17.74 25.79 16.50
CA ARG A 159 16.37 25.28 16.72
C ARG A 159 16.07 24.96 18.20
N ARG A 160 17.10 24.77 19.02
CA ARG A 160 16.98 24.48 20.46
C ARG A 160 16.98 25.73 21.34
N GLU A 161 17.55 26.83 20.85
CA GLU A 161 17.52 28.13 21.52
C GLU A 161 16.22 28.92 21.27
N GLU A 162 15.43 28.54 20.26
CA GLU A 162 14.17 29.22 19.89
C GLU A 162 12.88 28.50 20.37
N SER A 163 12.97 27.45 21.21
CA SER A 163 11.80 26.79 21.86
C SER A 163 11.70 27.08 23.36
#